data_AF-A0A098C0Z2-F1
#
_entry.id   AF-A0A098C0Z2-F1
#
_cell.length_a   1.000
_cell.length_b   1.000
_cell.length_c   1.000
_cell.angle_alpha   90.00
_cell.angle_beta   90.00
_cell.angle_gamma   90.00
#
_symmetry.space_group_name_H-M   'P 1'
#
loop_
_entity.id
_entity.type
_entity.pdbx_description
1 polymer ?
#
loop_
_entity_poly.entity_id
_entity_poly.type
_entity_poly.pdbx_seq_one_letter_code
_entity_poly.pdbx_strand_id
1 'polypeptide(L)'
;MDKKFKAHNGIENLFWTALAIVLLIAIVLKLNDSSNIWANILYFTFTILFILSTTIKEYVITDLNFIEIRFVLRLFSKNKRIPVGDILGIKKQKKNQIRIDLVRGFEILRVSPSDIDAMITELTDRNPRIKVIKEVE
;
A
#
# COMPACT_ATOMS: atom_id res chain seq x y z
N MET A 1 3.25 -19.67 -7.67
CA MET A 1 2.31 -18.54 -7.88
C MET A 1 2.36 -17.68 -6.63
N ASP A 2 2.64 -16.38 -6.74
CA ASP A 2 2.79 -15.51 -5.56
C ASP A 2 1.45 -15.37 -4.82
N LYS A 3 1.43 -15.63 -3.50
CA LYS A 3 0.24 -15.38 -2.67
C LYS A 3 0.09 -13.87 -2.45
N LYS A 4 -1.16 -13.41 -2.52
CA LYS A 4 -1.55 -12.00 -2.37
C LYS A 4 -2.37 -11.83 -1.11
N PHE A 5 -2.12 -10.77 -0.36
CA PHE A 5 -2.80 -10.44 0.89
C PHE A 5 -3.44 -9.07 0.77
N LYS A 6 -4.68 -8.89 1.23
CA LYS A 6 -5.39 -7.62 1.08
C LYS A 6 -4.80 -6.56 1.99
N ALA A 7 -4.53 -5.38 1.43
CA ALA A 7 -4.12 -4.24 2.23
C ALA A 7 -5.31 -3.68 3.02
N HIS A 8 -5.07 -3.31 4.28
CA HIS A 8 -6.06 -2.57 5.06
C HIS A 8 -5.81 -1.08 4.89
N ASN A 9 -6.44 -0.52 3.85
CA ASN A 9 -6.53 0.92 3.68
C ASN A 9 -7.63 1.41 4.63
N GLY A 10 -7.26 2.02 5.75
CA GLY A 10 -8.22 2.46 6.77
C GLY A 10 -9.13 3.59 6.28
N ILE A 11 -9.63 4.40 7.22
CA ILE A 11 -10.51 5.58 6.97
C ILE A 11 -9.87 6.60 6.00
N GLU A 12 -8.56 6.55 5.78
CA GLU A 12 -7.85 7.34 4.76
C GLU A 12 -8.53 7.26 3.38
N ASN A 13 -9.09 6.11 3.00
CA ASN A 13 -9.80 5.98 1.71
C ASN A 13 -11.10 6.82 1.67
N LEU A 14 -11.77 7.01 2.81
CA LEU A 14 -12.93 7.89 2.94
C LEU A 14 -12.53 9.37 2.85
N PHE A 15 -11.40 9.75 3.46
CA PHE A 15 -10.84 11.09 3.31
C PHE A 15 -10.47 11.40 1.85
N TRP A 16 -9.82 10.46 1.16
CA TRP A 16 -9.52 10.63 -0.27
C TRP A 16 -10.78 10.72 -1.12
N THR A 17 -11.82 9.95 -0.80
CA THR A 17 -13.12 10.02 -1.48
C THR A 17 -13.81 11.36 -1.23
N ALA A 18 -13.80 11.87 0.01
CA ALA A 18 -14.34 13.17 0.35
C ALA A 18 -13.58 14.31 -0.35
N LEU A 19 -12.24 14.24 -0.38
CA LEU A 19 -11.40 15.19 -1.12
C LEU A 19 -11.71 15.15 -2.62
N ALA A 20 -11.92 13.96 -3.20
CA ALA A 20 -12.30 13.81 -4.60
C ALA A 20 -13.66 14.47 -4.89
N ILE A 21 -14.63 14.35 -3.98
CA ILE A 21 -15.94 15.03 -4.11
C ILE A 21 -15.76 16.55 -4.04
N VAL A 22 -14.96 17.07 -3.10
CA VAL A 22 -14.69 18.51 -2.99
C VAL A 22 -14.01 19.05 -4.26
N LEU A 23 -13.03 18.31 -4.81
CA LEU A 23 -12.38 18.67 -6.07
C LEU A 23 -13.38 18.63 -7.24
N LEU A 24 -14.26 17.64 -7.27
CA LEU A 24 -15.31 17.54 -8.30
C LEU A 24 -16.28 18.73 -8.22
N ILE A 25 -16.70 19.13 -7.02
CA ILE A 25 -17.53 20.33 -6.82
C ILE A 25 -16.80 21.59 -7.28
N ALA A 26 -15.52 21.76 -6.90
CA ALA A 26 -14.71 22.89 -7.34
C ALA A 26 -14.57 22.95 -8.87
N ILE A 27 -14.44 21.78 -9.52
CA ILE A 27 -14.39 21.67 -10.99
C ILE A 27 -15.74 22.06 -11.62
N VAL A 28 -16.87 21.58 -11.08
CA VAL A 28 -18.21 21.95 -11.58
C VAL A 28 -18.46 23.46 -11.45
N LEU A 29 -18.09 24.06 -10.33
CA LEU A 29 -18.21 25.50 -10.12
C LEU A 29 -17.34 26.31 -11.10
N LYS A 30 -16.13 25.81 -11.39
CA LYS A 30 -15.20 26.45 -12.33
C LYS A 30 -15.55 26.21 -13.81
N LEU A 31 -16.26 25.14 -14.13
CA LEU A 31 -16.78 24.90 -15.49
C LEU A 31 -17.86 25.90 -15.89
N ASN A 32 -18.58 26.45 -14.90
CA ASN A 32 -19.56 27.51 -15.13
C ASN A 32 -18.89 28.85 -15.49
N ASP A 33 -17.60 28.99 -15.20
CA ASP A 33 -16.78 30.16 -15.50
C ASP A 33 -15.84 29.80 -16.67
N SER A 34 -16.29 30.04 -17.91
CA SER A 34 -15.74 29.49 -19.17
C SER A 34 -14.29 29.89 -19.55
N SER A 35 -13.50 30.42 -18.61
CA SER A 35 -12.24 31.11 -18.94
C SER A 35 -11.04 30.21 -19.25
N ASN A 36 -11.04 28.90 -18.91
CA ASN A 36 -9.90 28.04 -19.28
C ASN A 36 -10.18 26.51 -19.22
N ILE A 37 -10.68 25.94 -20.32
CA ILE A 37 -10.99 24.50 -20.47
C ILE A 37 -9.74 23.62 -20.25
N TRP A 38 -8.57 24.06 -20.69
CA TRP A 38 -7.31 23.31 -20.57
C TRP A 38 -6.87 23.12 -19.12
N ALA A 39 -7.06 24.14 -18.27
CA ALA A 39 -6.78 24.04 -16.85
C ALA A 39 -7.68 23.01 -16.16
N ASN A 40 -8.95 22.91 -16.57
CA ASN A 40 -9.90 21.94 -16.00
C ASN A 40 -9.52 20.50 -16.36
N ILE A 41 -9.12 20.25 -17.62
CA ILE A 41 -8.66 18.93 -18.06
C ILE A 41 -7.40 18.52 -17.30
N LEU A 42 -6.41 19.41 -17.16
CA LEU A 42 -5.18 19.13 -16.44
C LEU A 42 -5.45 18.80 -14.95
N TYR A 43 -6.32 19.56 -14.29
CA TYR A 43 -6.73 19.31 -12.91
C TYR A 43 -7.45 17.96 -12.77
N PHE A 44 -8.29 17.59 -13.74
CA PHE A 44 -9.02 16.32 -13.73
C PHE A 44 -8.07 15.13 -13.86
N THR A 45 -7.15 15.19 -14.83
CA THR A 45 -6.11 14.17 -15.02
C THR A 45 -5.24 14.04 -13.78
N PHE A 46 -4.80 15.16 -13.19
CA PHE A 46 -3.97 15.15 -11.99
C PHE A 46 -4.70 14.54 -10.79
N THR A 47 -5.97 14.89 -10.59
CA THR A 47 -6.79 14.37 -9.49
C THR A 47 -6.98 12.85 -9.60
N ILE A 48 -7.28 12.35 -10.80
CA ILE A 48 -7.43 10.90 -11.04
C ILE A 48 -6.10 10.18 -10.81
N LEU A 49 -5.00 10.70 -11.36
CA LEU A 49 -3.67 10.12 -11.17
C LEU A 49 -3.26 10.10 -9.69
N PHE A 50 -3.59 11.17 -8.96
CA PHE A 50 -3.27 11.30 -7.55
C PHE A 50 -4.05 10.29 -6.69
N ILE A 51 -5.36 10.15 -6.88
CA ILE A 51 -6.19 9.14 -6.18
C ILE A 51 -5.72 7.72 -6.49
N LEU A 52 -5.37 7.46 -7.75
CA LEU A 52 -4.85 6.15 -8.16
C LEU A 52 -3.46 5.85 -7.59
N SER A 53 -2.66 6.88 -7.30
CA SER A 53 -1.30 6.74 -6.76
C SER A 53 -1.27 6.48 -5.26
N THR A 54 -2.27 6.91 -4.49
CA THR A 54 -2.25 6.82 -3.02
C THR A 54 -2.77 5.49 -2.47
N THR A 55 -3.33 4.62 -3.32
CA THR A 55 -4.02 3.39 -2.88
C THR A 55 -3.20 2.13 -3.14
N ILE A 56 -2.62 1.56 -2.07
CA ILE A 56 -2.01 0.23 -2.11
C ILE A 56 -3.14 -0.80 -2.03
N LYS A 57 -3.31 -1.66 -3.05
CA LYS A 57 -4.44 -2.61 -3.08
C LYS A 57 -4.12 -3.93 -2.39
N GLU A 58 -2.93 -4.47 -2.63
CA GLU A 58 -2.54 -5.81 -2.19
C GLU A 58 -1.06 -5.84 -1.80
N TYR A 59 -0.72 -6.68 -0.83
CA TYR A 59 0.65 -7.07 -0.53
C TYR A 59 0.96 -8.40 -1.22
N VAL A 60 2.11 -8.48 -1.88
CA VAL A 60 2.54 -9.69 -2.58
C VAL A 60 3.90 -10.09 -2.03
N ILE A 61 4.00 -11.29 -1.50
CA ILE A 61 5.28 -11.85 -1.02
C ILE A 61 6.06 -12.32 -2.24
N THR A 62 7.31 -11.89 -2.37
CA THR A 62 8.14 -12.21 -3.52
C THR A 62 9.56 -12.55 -3.11
N ASP A 63 10.22 -13.38 -3.92
CA ASP A 63 11.61 -13.78 -3.72
C ASP A 63 12.58 -12.91 -4.54
N LEU A 64 12.06 -11.91 -5.26
CA LEU A 64 12.83 -10.97 -6.08
C LEU A 64 13.72 -10.06 -5.23
N ASN A 65 14.84 -9.64 -5.81
CA ASN A 65 15.83 -8.82 -5.12
C ASN A 65 15.33 -7.38 -4.88
N PHE A 66 15.83 -6.76 -3.81
CA PHE A 66 15.49 -5.39 -3.40
C PHE A 66 15.57 -4.37 -4.55
N ILE A 67 16.59 -4.48 -5.40
CA ILE A 67 16.84 -3.56 -6.51
C ILE A 67 15.74 -3.67 -7.57
N GLU A 68 15.29 -4.89 -7.87
CA GLU A 68 14.24 -5.15 -8.86
C GLU A 68 12.88 -4.60 -8.40
N ILE A 69 12.58 -4.78 -7.11
CA ILE A 69 11.38 -4.21 -6.48
C ILE A 69 11.42 -2.68 -6.48
N ARG A 70 12.59 -2.09 -6.19
CA ARG A 70 12.72 -0.63 -6.02
C ARG A 70 12.75 0.17 -7.32
N PHE A 71 13.33 -0.36 -8.40
CA PHE A 71 13.49 0.36 -9.67
C PHE A 71 12.41 0.08 -10.70
N VAL A 72 11.97 -1.18 -10.85
CA VAL A 72 11.06 -1.56 -11.95
C VAL A 72 9.60 -1.53 -11.50
N LEU A 73 9.32 -1.92 -10.26
CA LEU A 73 7.95 -2.21 -9.81
C LEU A 73 7.31 -1.04 -9.05
N ARG A 74 8.10 -0.15 -8.43
CA ARG A 74 7.57 1.00 -7.68
C ARG A 74 6.72 1.96 -8.52
N LEU A 75 6.98 2.06 -9.83
CA LEU A 75 6.24 2.94 -10.75
C LEU A 75 4.97 2.29 -11.33
N PHE A 76 4.87 0.96 -11.35
CA PHE A 76 3.81 0.26 -12.09
C PHE A 76 2.94 -0.69 -11.25
N SER A 77 3.35 -1.06 -10.04
CA SER A 77 2.56 -1.98 -9.21
C SER A 77 1.72 -1.26 -8.16
N LYS A 78 0.39 -1.29 -8.34
CA LYS A 78 -0.61 -1.00 -7.27
C LYS A 78 -0.49 -1.93 -6.05
N ASN A 79 0.32 -2.98 -6.19
CA ASN A 79 0.57 -4.00 -5.20
C ASN A 79 1.95 -3.78 -4.58
N LYS A 80 2.04 -3.72 -3.26
CA LYS A 80 3.31 -3.57 -2.56
C LYS A 80 3.96 -4.93 -2.40
N ARG A 81 5.11 -5.12 -3.05
CA ARG A 81 5.86 -6.37 -2.96
C ARG A 81 6.83 -6.34 -1.78
N ILE A 82 6.88 -7.43 -1.02
CA ILE A 82 7.75 -7.58 0.15
C ILE A 82 8.80 -8.65 -0.19
N PRO A 83 10.09 -8.28 -0.27
CA PRO A 83 11.17 -9.25 -0.48
C PRO A 83 11.40 -10.06 0.79
N VAL A 84 11.26 -11.38 0.71
CA VAL A 84 11.45 -12.27 1.87
C VAL A 84 12.91 -12.29 2.36
N GLY A 85 13.87 -12.14 1.44
CA GLY A 85 15.30 -12.22 1.73
C GLY A 85 15.83 -11.11 2.62
N ASP A 86 15.18 -9.94 2.64
CA ASP A 86 15.60 -8.79 3.43
C ASP A 86 14.99 -8.75 4.84
N ILE A 87 14.11 -9.71 5.17
CA ILE A 87 13.38 -9.76 6.44
C ILE A 87 14.22 -10.45 7.51
N LEU A 88 14.42 -9.75 8.63
CA LEU A 88 15.10 -10.28 9.82
C LEU A 88 14.11 -10.73 10.89
N GLY A 89 13.00 -10.01 11.03
CA GLY A 89 12.03 -10.27 12.09
C GLY A 89 10.65 -9.75 11.75
N ILE A 90 9.64 -10.34 12.39
CA ILE A 90 8.25 -9.92 12.28
C ILE A 90 7.70 -9.72 13.68
N LYS A 91 7.08 -8.56 13.91
CA LYS A 91 6.38 -8.24 15.15
C LYS A 91 4.95 -7.84 14.84
N LYS A 92 3.97 -8.58 15.37
CA LYS A 92 2.56 -8.17 15.35
C LYS A 92 2.42 -7.00 16.33
N GLN A 93 1.83 -5.89 15.88
CA GLN A 93 1.65 -4.68 16.70
C GLN A 93 0.18 -4.35 17.02
N LYS A 94 -0.74 -4.75 16.12
CA LYS A 94 -2.20 -4.59 16.28
C LYS A 94 -2.90 -5.66 15.45
N LYS A 95 -4.22 -5.77 15.62
CA LYS A 95 -5.10 -6.66 14.82
C LYS A 95 -4.99 -6.49 13.30
N ASN A 96 -4.53 -5.34 12.80
CA ASN A 96 -4.37 -5.04 11.36
C ASN A 96 -2.97 -4.48 11.02
N GLN A 97 -1.99 -4.59 11.93
CA GLN A 97 -0.65 -4.04 11.74
C GLN A 97 0.44 -5.05 12.07
N ILE A 98 1.35 -5.23 11.12
CA ILE A 98 2.56 -6.03 11.25
C ILE A 98 3.75 -5.11 11.02
N ARG A 99 4.68 -5.09 11.97
CA ARG A 99 6.00 -4.51 11.77
C ARG A 99 6.93 -5.60 11.23
N ILE A 100 7.56 -5.32 10.10
CA ILE A 100 8.62 -6.14 9.53
C ILE A 100 9.94 -5.41 9.77
N ASP A 101 10.85 -6.06 10.48
CA ASP A 101 12.21 -5.58 10.64
C ASP A 101 13.04 -6.11 9.47
N LEU A 102 13.62 -5.18 8.72
CA LEU A 102 14.43 -5.42 7.52
C LEU A 102 15.91 -5.17 7.84
N VAL A 103 16.81 -5.67 7.00
CA VAL A 103 18.26 -5.39 7.15
C VAL A 103 18.57 -3.88 7.19
N ARG A 104 17.78 -3.06 6.51
CA ARG A 104 18.01 -1.61 6.35
C ARG A 104 17.04 -0.73 7.15
N GLY A 105 16.32 -1.28 8.12
CA GLY A 105 15.39 -0.53 8.96
C GLY A 105 14.17 -1.35 9.33
N PHE A 106 13.01 -0.71 9.41
CA PHE A 106 11.75 -1.39 9.68
C PHE A 106 10.64 -0.80 8.82
N GLU A 107 9.64 -1.62 8.53
CA GLU A 107 8.47 -1.24 7.77
C GLU A 107 7.21 -1.68 8.49
N ILE A 108 6.21 -0.79 8.56
CA ILE A 108 4.90 -1.11 9.13
C ILE A 108 3.93 -1.38 7.99
N LEU A 109 3.34 -2.58 8.01
CA LEU A 109 2.37 -3.05 7.04
C LEU A 109 0.99 -3.08 7.66
N ARG A 110 0.02 -2.48 6.97
CA ARG A 110 -1.40 -2.53 7.35
C ARG A 110 -2.11 -3.56 6.50
N VAL A 111 -2.37 -4.73 7.05
CA VAL A 111 -2.93 -5.90 6.34
C VAL A 111 -4.33 -6.20 6.88
N SER A 112 -5.20 -6.76 6.04
CA SER A 112 -6.53 -7.19 6.49
C SER A 112 -6.40 -8.12 7.70
N PRO A 113 -7.20 -7.95 8.78
CA PRO A 113 -7.18 -8.84 9.94
C PRO A 113 -7.36 -10.32 9.59
N SER A 114 -8.18 -10.62 8.58
CA SER A 114 -8.40 -11.99 8.07
C SER A 114 -7.14 -12.63 7.48
N ASP A 115 -6.23 -11.80 6.97
CA ASP A 115 -5.12 -12.22 6.13
C ASP A 115 -3.78 -12.15 6.90
N ILE A 116 -3.76 -11.55 8.09
CA ILE A 116 -2.53 -11.33 8.87
C ILE A 116 -1.87 -12.63 9.30
N ASP A 117 -2.63 -13.55 9.89
CA ASP A 117 -2.04 -14.78 10.42
C ASP A 117 -1.59 -15.70 9.26
N ALA A 118 -2.33 -15.68 8.14
CA ALA A 118 -1.93 -16.33 6.90
C ALA A 118 -0.64 -15.72 6.31
N MET A 119 -0.49 -14.39 6.36
CA MET A 119 0.71 -13.71 5.87
C MET A 119 1.94 -14.01 6.72
N ILE A 120 1.81 -14.02 8.06
CA ILE A 120 2.91 -14.39 8.97
C ILE A 120 3.35 -15.82 8.71
N THR A 121 2.39 -16.73 8.54
CA THR A 121 2.66 -18.14 8.26
C THR A 121 3.42 -18.29 6.94
N GLU A 122 2.97 -17.64 5.86
CA GLU A 122 3.63 -17.68 4.56
C GLU A 122 5.06 -17.10 4.59
N LEU A 123 5.27 -16.00 5.32
CA LEU A 123 6.61 -15.42 5.49
C LEU A 123 7.55 -16.36 6.26
N THR A 124 7.05 -17.00 7.32
CA THR A 124 7.84 -17.92 8.14
C THR A 124 8.14 -19.23 7.40
N ASP A 125 7.20 -19.71 6.59
CA ASP A 125 7.37 -20.92 5.76
C ASP A 125 8.44 -20.70 4.68
N ARG A 126 8.41 -19.55 4.01
CA ARG A 126 9.41 -19.18 2.99
C ARG A 126 10.79 -18.87 3.57
N ASN A 127 10.86 -18.36 4.79
CA ASN A 127 12.11 -18.10 5.47
C ASN A 127 12.02 -18.45 6.97
N PRO A 128 12.40 -19.69 7.33
CA PRO A 128 12.34 -20.18 8.71
C PRO A 128 13.27 -19.42 9.68
N ARG A 129 14.19 -18.60 9.18
CA ARG A 129 15.13 -17.81 9.99
C ARG A 129 14.48 -16.53 10.55
N ILE A 130 13.31 -16.16 10.06
CA ILE A 130 12.59 -14.98 10.53
C ILE A 130 12.12 -15.21 11.96
N LYS A 131 12.54 -14.35 12.88
CA LYS A 131 12.05 -14.38 14.26
C LYS A 131 10.68 -13.73 14.34
N VAL A 132 9.66 -14.51 14.74
CA VAL A 132 8.32 -14.00 15.00
C VAL A 132 8.21 -13.62 16.47
N ILE A 133 8.18 -12.32 16.75
CA ILE A 133 7.88 -11.80 18.09
C ILE A 133 6.36 -11.64 18.15
N LYS A 134 5.67 -12.64 18.71
CA LYS A 134 4.25 -12.53 19.03
C LYS A 134 4.09 -11.53 20.18
N GLU A 135 3.05 -10.71 20.11
CA GLU A 135 2.69 -9.78 21.17
C GLU A 135 2.55 -10.51 22.50
N VAL A 136 3.13 -9.92 23.55
CA VAL A 136 2.73 -10.18 24.93
C VAL A 136 1.42 -9.42 25.12
N GLU A 137 0.39 -10.13 25.58
CA GLU A 137 -0.98 -9.64 25.81
C GLU A 137 -1.04 -8.32 26.60
#